data_AF-A0A662G9V4-F1
#
_entry.id   AF-A0A662G9V4-F1
#
_cell.length_a   1.000
_cell.length_b   1.000
_cell.length_c   1.000
_cell.angle_alpha   90.00
_cell.angle_beta   90.00
_cell.angle_gamma   90.00
#
_symmetry.space_group_name_H-M   'P 1'
#
loop_
_entity.id
_entity.type
_entity.pdbx_description
1 polymer ?
#
loop_
_entity_poly.entity_id
_entity_poly.type
_entity_poly.pdbx_seq_one_letter_code
_entity_poly.pdbx_strand_id
1 'polypeptide(L)' 'MNEKIYVVKASGDKELFNKFKIISSLVRAGTPIDIAEEVADEVEEKVY' A
#
# COMPACT_ATOMS: atom_id res chain seq x y z
N MET A 1 -2.67 -6.42 -15.68
CA MET A 1 -2.26 -5.11 -16.24
C MET A 1 -1.09 -4.63 -15.40
N ASN A 2 -0.01 -4.12 -16.02
CA ASN A 2 1.28 -3.89 -15.37
C ASN A 2 1.64 -2.39 -15.45
N GLU A 3 0.68 -1.52 -15.11
CA GLU A 3 0.96 -0.09 -15.00
C GLU A 3 1.80 0.14 -13.74
N LYS A 4 2.99 0.71 -13.93
CA LYS A 4 3.91 1.02 -12.84
C LYS A 4 3.37 2.24 -12.09
N ILE A 5 2.59 2.00 -11.05
CA ILE A 5 2.12 3.04 -10.12
C ILE A 5 3.29 3.51 -9.27
N TYR A 6 3.41 4.83 -9.11
CA TYR A 6 4.42 5.46 -8.27
C TYR A 6 3.78 6.21 -7.11
N VAL A 7 4.42 6.15 -5.94
CA VAL A 7 4.10 6.97 -4.77
C VAL A 7 5.16 8.07 -4.64
N VAL A 8 4.71 9.31 -4.45
CA VAL A 8 5.59 10.45 -4.16
C VAL A 8 5.84 10.48 -2.65
N LYS A 9 7.10 10.45 -2.25
CA LYS A 9 7.51 10.55 -0.84
C LYS A 9 7.44 11.99 -0.35
N ALA A 10 7.48 12.17 0.97
CA ALA A 10 7.58 13.50 1.58
C ALA A 10 8.83 14.28 1.12
N SER A 11 9.91 13.59 0.73
CA SER A 11 11.11 14.21 0.14
C SER A 11 10.89 14.73 -1.30
N GLY A 12 9.80 14.33 -1.96
CA GLY A 12 9.54 14.55 -3.38
C GLY A 12 9.99 13.41 -4.29
N ASP A 13 10.74 12.44 -3.77
CA ASP A 13 11.20 11.27 -4.55
C ASP A 13 10.03 10.36 -4.95
N LYS A 14 10.17 9.67 -6.08
CA LYS A 14 9.18 8.68 -6.54
C LYS A 14 9.69 7.26 -6.26
N GLU A 15 8.84 6.43 -5.69
CA GLU A 15 9.07 4.98 -5.56
C GLU A 15 7.92 4.20 -6.17
N LEU A 16 8.16 2.95 -6.58
CA LEU A 16 7.08 2.07 -6.99
C LEU A 16 6.14 1.82 -5.81
N PHE A 17 4.83 1.84 -6.08
CA PHE A 17 3.84 1.42 -5.11
C PHE A 17 4.15 0.02 -4.61
N ASN A 18 4.06 -0.17 -3.30
CA ASN A 18 4.32 -1.44 -2.64
C ASN A 18 3.26 -1.65 -1.56
N LYS A 19 2.28 -2.51 -1.84
CA LYS A 19 1.17 -2.78 -0.93
C LYS A 19 1.59 -3.35 0.42
N PHE A 20 2.71 -4.07 0.50
CA PHE A 20 3.22 -4.58 1.78
C PHE A 20 3.55 -3.47 2.78
N LYS A 21 3.85 -2.25 2.31
CA LYS A 21 4.06 -1.11 3.22
C LYS A 21 2.78 -0.70 3.94
N ILE A 22 1.61 -0.86 3.31
CA ILE A 22 0.29 -0.60 3.91
C ILE A 22 0.01 -1.68 4.97
N ILE A 23 0.07 -2.95 4.56
CA ILE A 23 -0.17 -4.12 5.45
C ILE A 23 0.71 -4.02 6.70
N SER A 24 2.01 -3.83 6.49
CA SER A 24 2.99 -3.74 7.57
C SER A 24 2.72 -2.57 8.53
N SER A 25 2.17 -1.46 8.02
CA SER A 25 1.80 -0.32 8.87
C SER A 25 0.55 -0.60 9.71
N LEU A 26 -0.46 -1.24 9.13
CA LEU A 26 -1.70 -1.60 9.84
C LEU A 26 -1.46 -2.65 10.92
N VAL A 27 -0.70 -3.70 10.61
CA VAL A 27 -0.33 -4.74 11.58
C VAL A 27 0.45 -4.15 12.76
N ARG A 28 1.39 -3.22 12.51
CA ARG A 28 2.09 -2.49 13.58
C ARG A 28 1.17 -1.64 14.45
N ALA A 29 0.04 -1.18 13.90
CA ALA A 29 -0.97 -0.43 14.63
C ALA A 29 -1.96 -1.33 15.41
N GLY A 30 -1.83 -2.66 15.29
CA GLY A 30 -2.67 -3.64 15.98
C GLY A 30 -3.83 -4.19 15.14
N THR A 31 -3.88 -3.88 13.83
CA THR A 31 -4.88 -4.45 12.94
C THR A 31 -4.58 -5.95 12.68
N PRO A 32 -5.59 -6.84 12.77
CA PRO A 32 -5.48 -8.22 12.31
C PRO A 32 -4.96 -8.33 10.86
N ILE A 33 -4.18 -9.35 10.57
CA ILE A 33 -3.49 -9.49 9.28
C ILE A 33 -4.45 -9.61 8.09
N ASP A 34 -5.54 -10.36 8.27
CA ASP A 34 -6.60 -10.56 7.28
C ASP A 34 -7.29 -9.24 6.90
N ILE A 35 -7.62 -8.41 7.90
CA ILE A 35 -8.18 -7.07 7.67
C ILE A 35 -7.15 -6.14 7.02
N ALA A 36 -5.87 -6.23 7.42
CA ALA A 36 -4.81 -5.42 6.84
C ALA A 36 -4.56 -5.75 5.36
N GLU A 37 -4.68 -7.02 4.98
CA GLU A 37 -4.60 -7.50 3.60
C GLU A 37 -5.80 -7.00 2.78
N GLU A 38 -7.03 -7.13 3.29
CA GLU A 38 -8.25 -6.64 2.62
C GLU A 38 -8.17 -5.13 2.32
N VAL A 39 -7.78 -4.32 3.31
CA VAL A 39 -7.61 -2.87 3.12
C VAL A 39 -6.51 -2.56 2.10
N ALA A 40 -5.41 -3.31 2.10
CA ALA A 40 -4.33 -3.09 1.15
C ALA A 40 -4.74 -3.41 -0.29
N ASP A 41 -5.55 -4.46 -0.49
CA ASP A 41 -6.10 -4.82 -1.79
C ASP A 41 -7.12 -3.78 -2.27
N GLU A 42 -8.02 -3.28 -1.41
CA GLU A 42 -8.92 -2.18 -1.75
C GLU A 42 -8.19 -0.89 -2.16
N VAL A 43 -7.07 -0.59 -1.50
CA VAL A 43 -6.25 0.56 -1.87
C VAL A 43 -5.57 0.31 -3.22
N GLU A 44 -5.02 -0.88 -3.44
CA GLU A 44 -4.41 -1.27 -4.71
C GLU A 44 -5.41 -1.10 -5.87
N GLU A 45 -6.64 -1.59 -5.73
CA GLU A 45 -7.71 -1.47 -6.73
C GLU A 45 -8.07 -0.01 -7.07
N LYS A 46 -8.03 0.91 -6.11
CA LYS A 46 -8.38 2.33 -6.32
C LYS A 46 -7.28 3.17 -6.96
N VAL A 47 -6.04 2.65 -6.99
CA VAL A 47 -4.91 3.36 -7.61
C VAL A 47 -4.71 2.90 -9.07
N TYR A 48 -5.27 1.75 -9.45
CA TYR A 48 -5.41 1.30 -10.84
C TYR A 48 -6.67 1.89 -11.50
#